data_AF-A0A0A2I6F6-F1
#
_entry.id   AF-A0A0A2I6F6-F1
#
_cell.length_a   1.000
_cell.length_b   1.000
_cell.length_c   1.000
_cell.angle_alpha   90.00
_cell.angle_beta   90.00
_cell.angle_gamma   90.00
#
_symmetry.space_group_name_H-M   'P 1'
#
loop_
_entity.id
_entity.type
_entity.pdbx_description
1 polymer ?
#
loop_
_entity_poly.entity_id
_entity_poly.type
_entity_poly.pdbx_seq_one_letter_code
_entity_poly.pdbx_strand_id
1 'polypeptide(L)'
;MDTLRKRLTPIFAFPFSRTVAPPSPPSPAHANFLELCAGGHTVDTPEDCTAYLVHVNRLSGGKWNDAWNELLHPDYTLPNSTDDFDIIIQLCSEVAQIMLDHGVLSMARIIQKLEAKKVLCPAVNIQCHSNAHGLAFSLIGWLLLLYVPAKKARPNEMQAAEQRIRSGLRYKVSPELVNRPLDELLRSFGNILPRREEQRDSAVASTDLEEARVKLEVTHLNAAALKTMANIQIRVLNKFYEDDEKPTDNFSVAKMINEVMLSYTLLFKADRKSRKLYQTTERTKASLIKPNNDSKPYIDPVLDELCGNHISSSFFKFGEPVREYYDSITDFPIFKDRLRRIQDYMQGIQPNRFVSLWRDQRDLRLWYTIWMVIIFGVISIVLGLIAMFLTAIQVDYAKKAYELQVKQGG
;
A
#
# COMPACT_ATOMS: atom_id res chain seq x y z
N MET A 1 9.19 13.29 -25.16
CA MET A 1 10.52 13.04 -24.57
C MET A 1 10.47 13.06 -23.03
N ASP A 2 10.10 14.18 -22.39
CA ASP A 2 10.12 14.29 -20.91
C ASP A 2 9.11 13.40 -20.16
N THR A 3 7.97 13.10 -20.77
CA THR A 3 6.87 12.39 -20.08
C THR A 3 7.14 10.90 -19.87
N LEU A 4 7.92 10.26 -20.75
CA LEU A 4 8.34 8.86 -20.59
C LEU A 4 9.63 8.76 -19.76
N ARG A 5 10.58 9.68 -19.98
CA ARG A 5 11.83 9.79 -19.20
C ARG A 5 11.56 10.00 -17.71
N LYS A 6 10.61 10.87 -17.33
CA LYS A 6 10.16 11.07 -15.93
C LYS A 6 9.32 9.93 -15.36
N ARG A 7 8.75 9.06 -16.20
CA ARG A 7 7.89 7.95 -15.77
C ARG A 7 8.67 6.66 -15.48
N LEU A 8 9.83 6.48 -16.10
CA LEU A 8 10.69 5.31 -15.89
C LEU A 8 11.67 5.49 -14.72
N THR A 9 12.09 6.73 -14.41
CA THR A 9 13.01 7.04 -13.30
C THR A 9 12.54 6.53 -11.92
N PRO A 10 11.27 6.70 -11.50
CA PRO A 10 10.82 6.22 -10.20
C PRO A 10 10.53 4.70 -10.15
N ILE A 11 10.57 3.99 -11.29
CA ILE A 11 10.31 2.54 -11.34
C ILE A 11 11.51 1.75 -10.80
N PHE A 12 12.72 2.33 -10.78
CA PHE A 12 13.95 1.61 -10.40
C PHE A 12 14.32 1.67 -8.91
N ALA A 13 13.50 2.27 -8.05
CA ALA A 13 13.72 2.24 -6.59
C ALA A 13 13.09 0.99 -5.96
N PHE A 14 13.80 -0.15 -6.05
CA PHE A 14 13.34 -1.42 -5.47
C PHE A 14 14.04 -1.77 -4.15
N PRO A 15 13.32 -2.35 -3.17
CA PRO A 15 13.92 -2.81 -1.92
C PRO A 15 14.52 -4.21 -2.12
N PHE A 16 15.85 -4.30 -2.25
CA PHE A 16 16.56 -5.59 -2.31
C PHE A 16 17.06 -6.04 -0.94
N SER A 17 16.94 -7.34 -0.67
CA SER A 17 17.41 -8.00 0.55
C SER A 17 18.93 -8.17 0.52
N ARG A 18 19.64 -7.61 1.52
CA ARG A 18 21.12 -7.43 1.59
C ARG A 18 21.94 -8.68 1.94
N THR A 19 21.64 -9.86 1.38
CA THR A 19 22.42 -11.07 1.71
C THR A 19 22.87 -11.84 0.49
N VAL A 20 23.60 -11.18 -0.42
CA VAL A 20 24.32 -11.83 -1.52
C VAL A 20 25.76 -11.34 -1.52
N ALA A 21 26.72 -12.26 -1.58
CA ALA A 21 28.15 -11.95 -1.63
C ALA A 21 28.48 -11.06 -2.84
N PRO A 22 29.49 -10.16 -2.76
CA PRO A 22 29.83 -9.27 -3.86
C PRO A 22 30.26 -10.09 -5.09
N PRO A 23 29.55 -9.98 -6.23
CA PRO A 23 29.95 -10.65 -7.46
C PRO A 23 31.20 -9.98 -8.05
N SER A 24 31.83 -10.68 -8.99
CA SER A 24 32.92 -10.16 -9.82
C SER A 24 32.56 -8.80 -10.46
N PRO A 25 33.56 -7.96 -10.76
CA PRO A 25 33.32 -6.67 -11.39
C PRO A 25 32.45 -6.82 -12.66
N PRO A 26 31.47 -5.92 -12.87
CA PRO A 26 30.53 -6.03 -13.99
C PRO A 26 31.28 -6.00 -15.33
N SER A 27 30.85 -6.83 -16.28
CA SER A 27 31.36 -6.79 -17.65
C SER A 27 31.10 -5.40 -18.28
N PRO A 28 31.84 -4.98 -19.31
CA PRO A 28 31.57 -3.70 -19.99
C PRO A 28 30.13 -3.57 -20.49
N ALA A 29 29.52 -4.69 -20.90
CA ALA A 29 28.11 -4.75 -21.30
C ALA A 29 27.16 -4.43 -20.13
N HIS A 30 27.45 -4.97 -18.93
CA HIS A 30 26.69 -4.68 -17.72
C HIS A 30 26.77 -3.20 -17.33
N ALA A 31 27.96 -2.58 -17.42
CA ALA A 31 28.15 -1.17 -17.10
C ALA A 31 27.36 -0.26 -18.05
N ASN A 32 27.46 -0.50 -19.37
CA ASN A 32 26.73 0.25 -20.39
C ASN A 32 25.21 0.11 -20.20
N PHE A 33 24.72 -1.10 -19.92
CA PHE A 33 23.31 -1.35 -19.65
C PHE A 33 22.79 -0.56 -18.45
N LEU A 34 23.55 -0.55 -17.35
CA LEU A 34 23.18 0.15 -16.13
C LEU A 34 23.17 1.68 -16.34
N GLU A 35 24.13 2.22 -17.08
CA GLU A 35 24.18 3.64 -17.44
C GLU A 35 22.97 4.06 -18.28
N LEU A 36 22.57 3.21 -19.24
CA LEU A 36 21.37 3.40 -20.05
C LEU A 36 20.10 3.41 -19.18
N CYS A 37 19.97 2.46 -18.25
CA CYS A 37 18.84 2.40 -17.32
C CYS A 37 18.80 3.58 -16.35
N ALA A 38 19.96 4.08 -15.92
CA ALA A 38 20.10 5.26 -15.06
C ALA A 38 19.87 6.59 -15.82
N GLY A 39 19.68 6.55 -17.14
CA GLY A 39 19.46 7.74 -17.96
C GLY A 39 20.70 8.62 -18.11
N GLY A 40 21.90 8.04 -18.05
CA GLY A 40 23.18 8.75 -18.17
C GLY A 40 23.68 9.39 -16.86
N HIS A 41 23.04 9.11 -15.73
CA HIS A 41 23.57 9.46 -14.42
C HIS A 41 24.58 8.41 -13.95
N THR A 42 25.73 8.85 -13.41
CA THR A 42 26.68 7.96 -12.74
C THR A 42 25.96 7.31 -11.56
N VAL A 43 25.90 5.98 -11.54
CA VAL A 43 25.24 5.28 -10.44
C VAL A 43 26.13 5.35 -9.21
N ASP A 44 25.70 6.11 -8.21
CA ASP A 44 26.48 6.43 -7.00
C ASP A 44 26.72 5.22 -6.09
N THR A 45 25.93 4.13 -6.24
CA THR A 45 26.01 2.91 -5.42
C THR A 45 26.23 1.67 -6.30
N PRO A 46 27.46 1.13 -6.37
CA PRO A 46 27.76 -0.11 -7.10
C PRO A 46 26.91 -1.30 -6.63
N GLU A 47 26.46 -1.26 -5.38
CA GLU A 47 25.66 -2.30 -4.72
C GLU A 47 24.25 -2.45 -5.32
N ASP A 48 23.57 -1.36 -5.66
CA ASP A 48 22.18 -1.40 -6.18
C ASP A 48 22.14 -1.88 -7.63
N CYS A 49 23.10 -1.43 -8.44
CA CYS A 49 23.36 -1.93 -9.79
C CYS A 49 23.54 -3.45 -9.82
N THR A 50 24.32 -3.94 -8.86
CA THR A 50 24.63 -5.35 -8.73
C THR A 50 23.37 -6.16 -8.37
N ALA A 51 22.54 -5.66 -7.46
CA ALA A 51 21.29 -6.31 -7.08
C ALA A 51 20.32 -6.44 -8.27
N TYR A 52 20.22 -5.40 -9.11
CA TYR A 52 19.40 -5.45 -10.32
C TYR A 52 19.91 -6.51 -11.31
N LEU A 53 21.21 -6.54 -11.61
CA LEU A 53 21.79 -7.56 -12.50
C LEU A 53 21.61 -8.98 -11.96
N VAL A 54 21.82 -9.20 -10.66
CA VAL A 54 21.57 -10.49 -10.00
C VAL A 54 20.11 -10.89 -10.13
N HIS A 55 19.19 -9.94 -10.01
CA HIS A 55 17.76 -10.20 -10.17
C HIS A 55 17.40 -10.57 -11.61
N VAL A 56 17.88 -9.80 -12.59
CA VAL A 56 17.66 -10.09 -14.02
C VAL A 56 18.25 -11.46 -14.36
N ASN A 57 19.46 -11.78 -13.90
CA ASN A 57 20.09 -13.09 -14.10
C ASN A 57 19.22 -14.21 -13.52
N ARG A 58 18.68 -14.03 -12.31
CA ARG A 58 17.77 -15.01 -11.70
C ARG A 58 16.46 -15.16 -12.49
N LEU A 59 15.97 -14.09 -13.12
CA LEU A 59 14.74 -14.11 -13.92
C LEU A 59 14.92 -14.72 -15.31
N SER A 60 16.09 -14.53 -15.92
CA SER A 60 16.43 -15.02 -17.26
C SER A 60 17.12 -16.39 -17.24
N GLY A 61 17.70 -16.79 -16.11
CA GLY A 61 18.45 -18.03 -15.93
C GLY A 61 17.67 -19.26 -16.38
N GLY A 62 18.23 -19.97 -17.37
CA GLY A 62 17.65 -21.17 -17.97
C GLY A 62 16.33 -20.92 -18.73
N LYS A 63 16.12 -19.69 -19.22
CA LYS A 63 14.99 -19.31 -20.07
C LYS A 63 15.40 -18.85 -21.46
N TRP A 64 16.70 -18.69 -21.71
CA TRP A 64 17.21 -18.50 -23.06
C TRP A 64 16.84 -19.71 -23.91
N ASN A 65 16.44 -19.46 -25.15
CA ASN A 65 16.02 -20.49 -26.09
C ASN A 65 17.04 -20.51 -27.23
N ASP A 66 17.63 -21.68 -27.53
CA ASP A 66 18.63 -21.81 -28.59
C ASP A 66 18.09 -21.35 -29.95
N ALA A 67 16.77 -21.45 -30.18
CA ALA A 67 16.11 -20.93 -31.37
C ALA A 67 16.18 -19.40 -31.52
N TRP A 68 16.54 -18.67 -30.45
CA TRP A 68 16.81 -17.23 -30.51
C TRP A 68 18.20 -16.91 -31.03
N ASN A 69 19.17 -17.83 -30.92
CA ASN A 69 20.48 -17.65 -31.52
C ASN A 69 20.40 -17.57 -33.05
N GLU A 70 19.48 -18.33 -33.65
CA GLU A 70 19.19 -18.29 -35.09
C GLU A 70 18.56 -16.97 -35.55
N LEU A 71 17.99 -16.20 -34.62
CA LEU A 71 17.42 -14.88 -34.92
C LEU A 71 18.46 -13.78 -34.94
N LEU A 72 19.63 -13.98 -34.34
CA LEU A 72 20.67 -12.96 -34.29
C LEU A 72 21.31 -12.80 -35.67
N HIS A 73 21.56 -11.55 -36.06
CA HIS A 73 22.25 -11.29 -37.31
C HIS A 73 23.71 -11.77 -37.23
N PRO A 74 24.29 -12.40 -38.26
CA PRO A 74 25.67 -12.89 -38.23
C PRO A 74 26.70 -11.76 -38.01
N ASP A 75 26.40 -10.55 -38.50
CA ASP A 75 27.23 -9.36 -38.28
C ASP A 75 27.08 -8.75 -36.87
N TYR A 76 26.14 -9.22 -36.05
CA TYR A 76 25.93 -8.67 -34.71
C TYR A 76 27.04 -9.13 -33.77
N THR A 77 27.90 -8.19 -33.35
CA THR A 77 29.01 -8.47 -32.45
C THR A 77 28.49 -8.76 -31.06
N LEU A 78 28.38 -10.03 -30.72
CA LEU A 78 28.17 -10.46 -29.34
C LEU A 78 29.43 -10.19 -28.52
N PRO A 79 29.30 -9.92 -27.21
CA PRO A 79 30.46 -9.92 -26.32
C PRO A 79 31.22 -11.24 -26.50
N ASN A 80 32.55 -11.25 -26.34
CA ASN A 80 33.36 -12.48 -26.40
C ASN A 80 32.98 -13.53 -25.33
N SER A 81 31.95 -13.27 -24.54
CA SER A 81 31.37 -14.16 -23.55
C SER A 81 30.36 -15.09 -24.20
N THR A 82 30.50 -16.39 -23.94
CA THR A 82 29.51 -17.42 -24.29
C THR A 82 28.37 -17.51 -23.27
N ASP A 83 28.31 -16.62 -22.28
CA ASP A 83 27.24 -16.62 -21.29
C ASP A 83 25.96 -16.00 -21.88
N ASP A 84 24.89 -16.79 -21.90
CA ASP A 84 23.55 -16.36 -22.29
C ASP A 84 23.14 -15.07 -21.56
N PHE A 85 23.59 -14.87 -20.32
CA PHE A 85 23.27 -13.68 -19.55
C PHE A 85 23.86 -12.40 -20.15
N ASP A 86 25.11 -12.42 -20.61
CA ASP A 86 25.74 -11.25 -21.25
C ASP A 86 25.03 -10.90 -22.56
N ILE A 87 24.61 -11.92 -23.33
CA ILE A 87 23.81 -11.75 -24.55
C ILE A 87 22.49 -11.06 -24.24
N ILE A 88 21.80 -11.52 -23.19
CA ILE A 88 20.51 -10.95 -22.75
C ILE A 88 20.68 -9.50 -22.33
N ILE A 89 21.70 -9.17 -21.54
CA ILE A 89 21.94 -7.79 -21.10
C ILE A 89 22.25 -6.87 -22.28
N GLN A 90 23.06 -7.34 -23.23
CA GLN A 90 23.37 -6.57 -24.43
C GLN A 90 22.10 -6.31 -25.28
N LEU A 91 21.26 -7.32 -25.48
CA LEU A 91 19.99 -7.15 -26.21
C LEU A 91 18.98 -6.28 -25.45
N CYS A 92 18.91 -6.39 -24.13
CA CYS A 92 18.11 -5.49 -23.29
C CYS A 92 18.58 -4.04 -23.43
N SER A 93 19.90 -3.81 -23.60
CA SER A 93 20.47 -2.48 -23.85
C SER A 93 20.00 -1.91 -25.19
N GLU A 94 20.01 -2.70 -26.26
CA GLU A 94 19.50 -2.28 -27.58
C GLU A 94 18.00 -1.95 -27.56
N VAL A 95 17.20 -2.79 -26.88
CA VAL A 95 15.77 -2.55 -26.70
C VAL A 95 15.54 -1.27 -25.88
N ALA A 96 16.29 -1.07 -24.79
CA ALA A 96 16.19 0.12 -23.95
C ALA A 96 16.50 1.39 -24.75
N GLN A 97 17.57 1.40 -25.55
CA GLN A 97 17.90 2.52 -26.43
C GLN A 97 16.78 2.82 -27.43
N ILE A 98 16.25 1.79 -28.12
CA ILE A 98 15.16 1.97 -29.08
C ILE A 98 13.93 2.61 -28.41
N MET A 99 13.58 2.17 -27.19
CA MET A 99 12.47 2.71 -26.41
C MET A 99 12.72 4.15 -25.96
N LEU A 100 13.95 4.49 -25.57
CA LEU A 100 14.33 5.85 -25.18
C LEU A 100 14.27 6.83 -26.36
N ASP A 101 14.74 6.41 -27.53
CA ASP A 101 14.84 7.27 -28.71
C ASP A 101 13.48 7.58 -29.34
N HIS A 102 12.54 6.63 -29.31
CA HIS A 102 11.31 6.69 -30.10
C HIS A 102 10.03 6.76 -29.27
N GLY A 103 10.09 6.53 -27.95
CA GLY A 103 8.94 6.60 -27.06
C GLY A 103 7.97 5.42 -27.20
N VAL A 104 6.67 5.71 -27.37
CA VAL A 104 5.61 4.68 -27.42
C VAL A 104 5.68 3.92 -28.75
N LEU A 105 6.32 2.75 -28.74
CA LEU A 105 6.41 1.85 -29.88
C LEU A 105 5.55 0.61 -29.68
N SER A 106 5.09 0.02 -30.78
CA SER A 106 4.59 -1.36 -30.77
C SER A 106 5.76 -2.34 -30.79
N MET A 107 5.51 -3.57 -30.34
CA MET A 107 6.53 -4.60 -30.32
C MET A 107 7.04 -4.97 -31.72
N ALA A 108 6.14 -4.99 -32.72
CA ALA A 108 6.53 -5.15 -34.12
C ALA A 108 7.51 -4.07 -34.59
N ARG A 109 7.32 -2.81 -34.15
CA ARG A 109 8.22 -1.71 -34.50
C ARG A 109 9.58 -1.80 -33.79
N ILE A 110 9.62 -2.32 -32.57
CA ILE A 110 10.88 -2.62 -31.87
C ILE A 110 11.68 -3.64 -32.68
N ILE A 111 11.04 -4.72 -33.13
CA ILE A 111 11.70 -5.76 -33.92
C ILE A 111 12.20 -5.23 -35.26
N GLN A 112 11.38 -4.48 -36.00
CA GLN A 112 11.81 -3.82 -37.24
C GLN A 112 13.04 -2.91 -37.04
N LYS A 113 13.13 -2.23 -35.89
CA LYS A 113 14.29 -1.40 -35.57
C LYS A 113 15.52 -2.22 -35.19
N LEU A 114 15.35 -3.34 -34.50
CA LEU A 114 16.42 -4.29 -34.24
C LEU A 114 16.94 -4.92 -35.55
N GLU A 115 16.06 -5.25 -36.49
CA GLU A 115 16.43 -5.72 -37.83
C GLU A 115 17.18 -4.62 -38.61
N ALA A 116 16.71 -3.38 -38.58
CA ALA A 116 17.37 -2.25 -39.25
C ALA A 116 18.76 -1.95 -38.68
N LYS A 117 18.96 -2.16 -37.37
CA LYS A 117 20.26 -2.09 -36.69
C LYS A 117 21.14 -3.33 -36.94
N LYS A 118 20.68 -4.32 -37.69
CA LYS A 118 21.34 -5.63 -37.86
C LYS A 118 21.62 -6.33 -36.52
N VAL A 119 20.73 -6.18 -35.54
CA VAL A 119 20.73 -6.98 -34.31
C VAL A 119 20.04 -8.31 -34.56
N LEU A 120 18.89 -8.27 -35.24
CA LEU A 120 18.11 -9.44 -35.64
C LEU A 120 18.16 -9.65 -37.16
N CYS A 121 18.11 -10.91 -37.59
CA CYS A 121 17.86 -11.29 -38.97
C CYS A 121 16.43 -10.90 -39.38
N PRO A 122 16.21 -10.43 -40.62
CA PRO A 122 14.87 -10.24 -41.14
C PRO A 122 14.10 -11.55 -41.10
N ALA A 123 12.91 -11.55 -40.50
CA ALA A 123 12.12 -12.77 -40.41
C ALA A 123 11.63 -13.23 -41.79
N VAL A 124 12.16 -14.35 -42.28
CA VAL A 124 11.82 -14.93 -43.60
C VAL A 124 10.61 -15.86 -43.53
N ASN A 125 10.29 -16.41 -42.35
CA ASN A 125 9.19 -17.35 -42.16
C ASN A 125 8.31 -17.00 -40.92
N ILE A 126 7.11 -17.58 -40.87
CA ILE A 126 6.12 -17.33 -39.80
C ILE A 126 6.67 -17.75 -38.42
N GLN A 127 7.46 -18.82 -38.37
CA GLN A 127 8.05 -19.31 -37.12
C GLN A 127 9.09 -18.34 -36.55
N CYS A 128 9.90 -17.74 -37.42
CA CYS A 128 10.91 -16.73 -37.10
C CYS A 128 10.23 -15.47 -36.57
N HIS A 129 9.12 -15.04 -37.17
CA HIS A 129 8.29 -13.96 -36.62
C HIS A 129 7.77 -14.27 -35.20
N SER A 130 7.25 -15.48 -34.96
CA SER A 130 6.79 -15.86 -33.61
C SER A 130 7.94 -15.88 -32.61
N ASN A 131 9.12 -16.39 -32.99
CA ASN A 131 10.27 -16.45 -32.11
C ASN A 131 10.81 -15.04 -31.79
N ALA A 132 10.84 -14.16 -32.78
CA ALA A 132 11.23 -12.76 -32.62
C ALA A 132 10.28 -12.00 -31.69
N HIS A 133 8.96 -12.23 -31.82
CA HIS A 133 7.96 -11.68 -30.91
C HIS A 133 8.18 -12.20 -29.47
N GLY A 134 8.43 -13.50 -29.31
CA GLY A 134 8.72 -14.11 -28.01
C GLY A 134 10.00 -13.58 -27.35
N LEU A 135 11.06 -13.36 -28.15
CA LEU A 135 12.31 -12.76 -27.71
C LEU A 135 12.08 -11.31 -27.25
N ALA A 136 11.47 -10.47 -28.10
CA ALA A 136 11.17 -9.08 -27.77
C ALA A 136 10.29 -8.97 -26.52
N PHE A 137 9.26 -9.81 -26.40
CA PHE A 137 8.42 -9.89 -25.21
C PHE A 137 9.23 -10.28 -23.96
N SER A 138 10.18 -11.22 -24.07
CA SER A 138 10.99 -11.63 -22.93
C SER A 138 11.97 -10.54 -22.50
N LEU A 139 12.65 -9.90 -23.46
CA LEU A 139 13.58 -8.79 -23.21
C LEU A 139 12.86 -7.61 -22.54
N ILE A 140 11.68 -7.22 -23.03
CA ILE A 140 10.88 -6.15 -22.42
C ILE A 140 10.44 -6.53 -21.00
N GLY A 141 10.05 -7.78 -20.77
CA GLY A 141 9.66 -8.27 -19.44
C GLY A 141 10.81 -8.21 -18.44
N TRP A 142 12.00 -8.64 -18.84
CA TRP A 142 13.21 -8.58 -18.02
C TRP A 142 13.72 -7.15 -17.79
N LEU A 143 13.65 -6.32 -18.83
CA LEU A 143 14.04 -4.91 -18.75
C LEU A 143 13.14 -4.12 -17.79
N LEU A 144 11.82 -4.24 -17.97
CA LEU A 144 10.83 -3.44 -17.23
C LEU A 144 10.44 -4.07 -15.88
N LEU A 145 10.77 -5.34 -15.65
CA LEU A 145 10.36 -6.13 -14.47
C LEU A 145 8.85 -6.15 -14.18
N LEU A 146 8.01 -5.76 -15.16
CA LEU A 146 6.56 -5.68 -14.99
C LEU A 146 5.88 -7.05 -14.97
N TYR A 147 6.49 -8.03 -15.63
CA TYR A 147 6.04 -9.42 -15.67
C TYR A 147 7.23 -10.33 -15.87
N VAL A 148 7.06 -11.60 -15.54
CA VAL A 148 8.09 -12.62 -15.76
C VAL A 148 7.69 -13.43 -16.99
N PRO A 149 8.49 -13.52 -18.06
CA PRO A 149 8.14 -14.34 -19.21
C PRO A 149 8.14 -15.84 -18.84
N ALA A 150 7.21 -16.60 -19.42
CA ALA A 150 7.08 -18.04 -19.21
C ALA A 150 8.23 -18.81 -19.86
N LYS A 151 8.68 -19.91 -19.24
CA LYS A 151 9.80 -20.74 -19.74
C LYS A 151 9.51 -21.45 -21.06
N LYS A 152 8.24 -21.74 -21.34
CA LYS A 152 7.79 -22.52 -22.50
C LYS A 152 6.55 -21.87 -23.09
N ALA A 153 6.73 -20.71 -23.72
CA ALA A 153 5.68 -20.13 -24.54
C ALA A 153 5.47 -21.03 -25.77
N ARG A 154 4.20 -21.30 -26.10
CA ARG A 154 3.89 -21.99 -27.37
C ARG A 154 4.26 -21.04 -28.52
N PRO A 155 4.72 -21.57 -29.67
CA PRO A 155 4.81 -20.75 -30.87
C PRO A 155 3.42 -20.14 -31.13
N ASN A 156 3.38 -18.83 -31.31
CA ASN A 156 2.19 -17.96 -31.46
C ASN A 156 1.45 -17.53 -30.18
N GLU A 157 1.96 -17.80 -28.98
CA GLU A 157 1.38 -17.26 -27.74
C GLU A 157 2.44 -16.49 -26.94
N MET A 158 2.13 -15.25 -26.53
CA MET A 158 2.92 -14.55 -25.53
C MET A 158 2.35 -14.87 -24.14
N GLN A 159 3.18 -15.48 -23.29
CA GLN A 159 2.75 -15.96 -21.98
C GLN A 159 3.62 -15.38 -20.87
N ALA A 160 2.96 -14.73 -19.90
CA ALA A 160 3.58 -14.39 -18.63
C ALA A 160 3.52 -15.61 -17.70
N ALA A 161 4.60 -15.87 -16.96
CA ALA A 161 4.66 -16.93 -15.96
C ALA A 161 3.59 -16.68 -14.90
N GLU A 162 2.88 -17.75 -14.53
CA GLU A 162 1.86 -17.71 -13.48
C GLU A 162 2.53 -17.40 -12.14
N GLN A 163 2.47 -16.12 -11.74
CA GLN A 163 2.79 -15.75 -10.38
C GLN A 163 1.60 -16.19 -9.52
N ARG A 164 1.86 -17.06 -8.53
CA ARG A 164 0.86 -17.62 -7.59
C ARG A 164 0.10 -16.58 -6.75
N ILE A 165 0.29 -15.30 -7.03
CA ILE A 165 -0.26 -14.15 -6.32
C ILE A 165 -1.03 -13.29 -7.34
N ARG A 166 -2.29 -13.64 -7.64
CA ARG A 166 -3.41 -12.74 -8.06
C ARG A 166 -4.47 -13.45 -8.92
N SER A 167 -5.74 -13.29 -8.55
CA SER A 167 -6.89 -13.50 -9.41
C SER A 167 -7.15 -12.23 -10.25
N GLY A 168 -6.80 -12.25 -11.53
CA GLY A 168 -7.13 -11.15 -12.47
C GLY A 168 -6.11 -10.87 -13.58
N LEU A 169 -4.89 -11.43 -13.51
CA LEU A 169 -3.93 -11.34 -14.62
C LEU A 169 -4.34 -12.32 -15.72
N ARG A 170 -4.53 -11.84 -16.95
CA ARG A 170 -4.60 -12.73 -18.11
C ARG A 170 -3.17 -13.18 -18.40
N TYR A 171 -2.91 -14.46 -18.23
CA TYR A 171 -1.57 -15.03 -18.41
C TYR A 171 -1.20 -15.22 -19.89
N LYS A 172 -2.18 -15.08 -20.80
CA LYS A 172 -2.03 -15.24 -22.26
C LYS A 172 -2.63 -14.06 -23.00
N VAL A 173 -1.93 -13.63 -24.04
CA VAL A 173 -2.34 -12.55 -24.93
C VAL A 173 -2.18 -12.97 -26.39
N SER A 174 -3.16 -12.60 -27.22
CA SER A 174 -3.19 -12.91 -28.65
C SER A 174 -2.02 -12.22 -29.38
N PRO A 175 -1.38 -12.89 -30.36
CA PRO A 175 -0.31 -12.30 -31.17
C PRO A 175 -0.75 -11.10 -32.01
N GLU A 176 -2.05 -10.91 -32.24
CA GLU A 176 -2.59 -9.76 -32.98
C GLU A 176 -2.32 -8.42 -32.27
N LEU A 177 -2.13 -8.45 -30.95
CA LEU A 177 -1.88 -7.27 -30.14
C LEU A 177 -0.43 -6.78 -30.23
N VAL A 178 0.49 -7.53 -30.85
CA VAL A 178 1.90 -7.13 -31.06
C VAL A 178 2.03 -5.86 -31.90
N ASN A 179 1.04 -5.59 -32.75
CA ASN A 179 0.99 -4.39 -33.59
C ASN A 179 0.49 -3.15 -32.83
N ARG A 180 -0.12 -3.33 -31.65
CA ARG A 180 -0.59 -2.24 -30.81
C ARG A 180 0.57 -1.59 -30.05
N PRO A 181 0.45 -0.31 -29.66
CA PRO A 181 1.36 0.33 -28.73
C PRO A 181 1.67 -0.54 -27.51
N LEU A 182 2.92 -0.53 -27.04
CA LEU A 182 3.36 -1.39 -25.94
C LEU A 182 2.49 -1.20 -24.67
N ASP A 183 2.02 0.01 -24.39
CA ASP A 183 1.15 0.27 -23.24
C ASP A 183 -0.23 -0.38 -23.39
N GLU A 184 -0.79 -0.42 -24.60
CA GLU A 184 -2.04 -1.12 -24.90
C GLU A 184 -1.85 -2.64 -24.82
N LEU A 185 -0.73 -3.15 -25.36
CA LEU A 185 -0.35 -4.56 -25.25
C LEU A 185 -0.23 -4.98 -23.78
N LEU A 186 0.48 -4.21 -22.95
CA LEU A 186 0.67 -4.52 -21.53
C LEU A 186 -0.64 -4.44 -20.74
N ARG A 187 -1.56 -3.53 -21.10
CA ARG A 187 -2.92 -3.49 -20.51
C ARG A 187 -3.77 -4.71 -20.86
N SER A 188 -3.49 -5.41 -21.96
CA SER A 188 -4.26 -6.60 -22.34
C SER A 188 -4.00 -7.82 -21.42
N PHE A 189 -2.87 -7.84 -20.71
CA PHE A 189 -2.59 -8.80 -19.64
C PHE A 189 -3.36 -8.49 -18.33
N GLY A 190 -4.16 -7.41 -18.31
CA GLY A 190 -4.93 -6.94 -17.16
C GLY A 190 -4.40 -5.61 -16.63
N ASN A 191 -4.55 -5.36 -15.33
CA ASN A 191 -4.13 -4.10 -14.70
C ASN A 191 -2.59 -4.03 -14.47
N ILE A 192 -1.78 -4.31 -15.49
CA ILE A 192 -0.30 -4.21 -15.42
C ILE A 192 0.13 -2.74 -15.45
N LEU A 193 -0.53 -1.91 -16.24
CA LEU A 193 -0.23 -0.48 -16.35
C LEU A 193 -1.38 0.39 -15.84
N PRO A 194 -1.10 1.49 -15.12
CA PRO A 194 -2.11 2.46 -14.74
C PRO A 194 -2.79 3.09 -15.97
N ARG A 195 -4.11 3.32 -15.90
CA ARG A 195 -4.93 3.87 -17.01
C ARG A 195 -4.73 5.39 -17.10
N ARG A 196 -4.67 5.93 -18.32
CA ARG A 196 -4.61 7.38 -18.59
C ARG A 196 -6.04 7.86 -18.85
N GLU A 197 -6.49 8.93 -18.19
CA GLU A 197 -7.81 9.52 -18.43
C GLU A 197 -7.81 10.45 -19.65
N GLU A 198 -8.86 10.34 -20.47
CA GLU A 198 -9.27 11.38 -21.42
C GLU A 198 -10.18 12.35 -20.66
N GLN A 199 -9.60 13.52 -20.38
CA GLN A 199 -10.18 14.64 -19.67
C GLN A 199 -11.39 15.19 -20.43
N ARG A 200 -12.59 15.16 -19.81
CA ARG A 200 -13.71 16.03 -20.21
C ARG A 200 -13.75 17.21 -19.25
N ASP A 201 -13.46 18.38 -19.80
CA ASP A 201 -13.53 19.65 -19.11
C ASP A 201 -14.96 19.95 -18.64
N SER A 202 -15.10 20.44 -17.41
CA SER A 202 -16.15 21.39 -17.02
C SER A 202 -15.70 22.17 -15.80
N ALA A 203 -15.64 23.48 -15.98
CA ALA A 203 -15.13 24.48 -15.06
C ALA A 203 -16.14 24.81 -13.95
N VAL A 204 -15.75 24.57 -12.69
CA VAL A 204 -16.23 25.30 -11.51
C VAL A 204 -15.06 25.33 -10.51
N ALA A 205 -14.16 26.29 -10.69
CA ALA A 205 -13.01 26.49 -9.81
C ALA A 205 -13.17 27.87 -9.16
N SER A 206 -13.49 27.92 -7.86
CA SER A 206 -12.90 28.89 -6.91
C SER A 206 -13.58 28.93 -5.53
N THR A 207 -14.78 28.38 -5.32
CA THR A 207 -15.45 28.40 -3.99
C THR A 207 -15.28 27.13 -3.14
N ASP A 208 -14.86 26.00 -3.71
CA ASP A 208 -14.87 24.69 -3.02
C ASP A 208 -13.60 24.36 -2.21
N LEU A 209 -12.56 25.19 -2.26
CA LEU A 209 -11.25 24.83 -1.69
C LEU A 209 -11.20 24.89 -0.15
N GLU A 210 -12.04 25.73 0.48
CA GLU A 210 -12.19 25.80 1.93
C GLU A 210 -13.13 24.70 2.46
N GLU A 211 -14.22 24.40 1.75
CA GLU A 211 -15.18 23.35 2.12
C GLU A 211 -14.60 21.92 1.96
N ALA A 212 -13.49 21.81 1.24
CA ALA A 212 -12.75 20.56 1.05
C ALA A 212 -11.78 20.23 2.20
N ARG A 213 -11.27 21.22 2.96
CA ARG A 213 -10.29 21.00 4.04
C ARG A 213 -10.97 20.57 5.34
N VAL A 214 -11.51 19.36 5.34
CA VAL A 214 -12.14 18.77 6.51
C VAL A 214 -11.08 18.19 7.44
N LYS A 215 -11.06 18.68 8.68
CA LYS A 215 -10.25 18.06 9.74
C LYS A 215 -10.89 16.74 10.15
N LEU A 216 -10.12 15.67 10.04
CA LEU A 216 -10.49 14.33 10.46
C LEU A 216 -10.07 14.12 11.92
N GLU A 217 -11.04 13.87 12.80
CA GLU A 217 -10.83 13.72 14.23
C GLU A 217 -10.62 12.25 14.61
N VAL A 218 -9.50 11.97 15.27
CA VAL A 218 -9.13 10.60 15.66
C VAL A 218 -10.12 9.98 16.66
N THR A 219 -10.72 10.82 17.50
CA THR A 219 -11.76 10.43 18.47
C THR A 219 -13.00 9.86 17.80
N HIS A 220 -13.32 10.31 16.59
CA HIS A 220 -14.48 9.87 15.82
C HIS A 220 -14.19 8.68 14.90
N LEU A 221 -12.95 8.55 14.45
CA LEU A 221 -12.59 7.54 13.44
C LEU A 221 -11.92 6.30 14.03
N ASN A 222 -11.51 6.29 15.30
CA ASN A 222 -10.87 5.09 15.87
C ASN A 222 -11.80 3.85 15.86
N ALA A 223 -11.21 2.67 15.71
CA ALA A 223 -11.93 1.42 15.54
C ALA A 223 -12.86 1.08 16.72
N ALA A 224 -12.47 1.45 17.94
CA ALA A 224 -13.31 1.27 19.12
C ALA A 224 -14.56 2.14 19.06
N ALA A 225 -14.45 3.42 18.68
CA ALA A 225 -15.59 4.32 18.52
C ALA A 225 -16.54 3.83 17.42
N LEU A 226 -16.00 3.46 16.26
CA LEU A 226 -16.79 2.92 15.14
C LEU A 226 -17.58 1.67 15.56
N LYS A 227 -16.94 0.74 16.28
CA LYS A 227 -17.59 -0.49 16.75
C LYS A 227 -18.59 -0.24 17.87
N THR A 228 -18.27 0.63 18.83
CA THR A 228 -19.07 0.77 20.06
C THR A 228 -20.25 1.73 19.89
N MET A 229 -20.12 2.75 19.04
CA MET A 229 -21.12 3.81 18.93
C MET A 229 -21.97 3.68 17.66
N ALA A 230 -21.37 3.26 16.56
CA ALA A 230 -22.06 3.10 15.28
C ALA A 230 -22.34 1.64 14.92
N ASN A 231 -21.92 0.67 15.75
CA ASN A 231 -22.01 -0.76 15.47
C ASN A 231 -21.41 -1.14 14.10
N ILE A 232 -20.42 -0.38 13.63
CA ILE A 232 -19.76 -0.62 12.35
C ILE A 232 -18.81 -1.81 12.50
N GLN A 233 -18.97 -2.80 11.62
CA GLN A 233 -18.07 -3.93 11.53
C GLN A 233 -16.95 -3.62 10.52
N ILE A 234 -15.72 -3.54 11.01
CA ILE A 234 -14.54 -3.46 10.15
C ILE A 234 -14.27 -4.86 9.58
N ARG A 235 -14.21 -4.97 8.25
CA ARG A 235 -13.76 -6.18 7.55
C ARG A 235 -12.60 -5.82 6.64
N VAL A 236 -11.55 -6.64 6.67
CA VAL A 236 -10.46 -6.55 5.71
C VAL A 236 -11.01 -7.10 4.38
N LEU A 237 -11.15 -6.22 3.39
CA LEU A 237 -11.62 -6.59 2.05
C LEU A 237 -10.42 -6.91 1.16
N ASN A 238 -10.56 -7.92 0.30
CA ASN A 238 -9.56 -8.27 -0.70
C ASN A 238 -9.69 -7.44 -1.99
N LYS A 239 -10.64 -6.50 -2.05
CA LYS A 239 -10.89 -5.59 -3.19
C LYS A 239 -11.03 -4.17 -2.65
N PHE A 240 -10.33 -3.21 -3.26
CA PHE A 240 -10.18 -1.85 -2.75
C PHE A 240 -11.03 -0.79 -3.47
N TYR A 241 -11.54 -1.09 -4.67
CA TYR A 241 -12.24 -0.11 -5.51
C TYR A 241 -13.62 -0.61 -5.92
N GLU A 242 -14.62 0.25 -5.71
CA GLU A 242 -15.90 0.21 -6.42
C GLU A 242 -15.72 0.99 -7.74
N ASP A 243 -16.44 0.60 -8.80
CA ASP A 243 -16.21 1.07 -10.18
C ASP A 243 -16.37 2.60 -10.37
N ASP A 244 -16.89 3.29 -9.35
CA ASP A 244 -17.24 4.72 -9.38
C ASP A 244 -16.19 5.64 -8.74
N GLU A 245 -15.16 5.09 -8.08
CA GLU A 245 -14.12 5.86 -7.38
C GLU A 245 -12.79 5.79 -8.12
N LYS A 246 -12.69 6.53 -9.23
CA LYS A 246 -11.41 6.70 -9.92
C LYS A 246 -10.51 7.66 -9.15
N PRO A 247 -9.24 7.32 -8.97
CA PRO A 247 -8.34 8.19 -8.23
C PRO A 247 -7.94 9.39 -9.10
N THR A 248 -8.10 10.60 -8.56
CA THR A 248 -7.68 11.89 -9.16
C THR A 248 -6.24 11.84 -9.70
N ASP A 249 -5.92 12.71 -10.67
CA ASP A 249 -4.62 12.82 -11.40
C ASP A 249 -3.33 12.79 -10.54
N ASN A 250 -3.42 12.98 -9.23
CA ASN A 250 -2.32 12.90 -8.27
C ASN A 250 -2.12 11.51 -7.64
N PHE A 251 -2.79 10.48 -8.15
CA PHE A 251 -2.71 9.11 -7.66
C PHE A 251 -1.30 8.54 -7.81
N SER A 252 -0.72 8.13 -6.68
CA SER A 252 0.52 7.39 -6.63
C SER A 252 0.33 6.20 -5.72
N VAL A 253 0.87 5.04 -6.11
CA VAL A 253 0.83 3.82 -5.27
C VAL A 253 1.52 4.09 -3.94
N ALA A 254 2.61 4.87 -3.94
CA ALA A 254 3.28 5.27 -2.70
C ALA A 254 2.35 6.14 -1.83
N LYS A 255 1.59 7.06 -2.42
CA LYS A 255 0.59 7.86 -1.69
C LYS A 255 -0.55 6.98 -1.16
N MET A 256 -1.05 6.05 -1.96
CA MET A 256 -2.08 5.10 -1.54
C MET A 256 -1.60 4.22 -0.38
N ILE A 257 -0.40 3.65 -0.47
CA ILE A 257 0.17 2.82 0.60
C ILE A 257 0.37 3.68 1.85
N ASN A 258 0.89 4.91 1.70
CA ASN A 258 1.03 5.85 2.81
C ASN A 258 -0.33 6.15 3.46
N GLU A 259 -1.37 6.40 2.67
CA GLU A 259 -2.74 6.59 3.16
C GLU A 259 -3.30 5.34 3.85
N VAL A 260 -3.01 4.14 3.34
CA VAL A 260 -3.41 2.89 3.99
C VAL A 260 -2.69 2.77 5.34
N MET A 261 -1.38 3.00 5.40
CA MET A 261 -0.60 2.97 6.65
C MET A 261 -1.09 4.02 7.66
N LEU A 262 -1.40 5.23 7.19
CA LEU A 262 -2.00 6.31 7.98
C LEU A 262 -3.40 5.93 8.46
N SER A 263 -4.21 5.26 7.64
CA SER A 263 -5.54 4.78 8.01
C SER A 263 -5.45 3.74 9.12
N TYR A 264 -4.53 2.77 9.04
CA TYR A 264 -4.31 1.81 10.13
C TYR A 264 -3.83 2.49 11.41
N THR A 265 -2.98 3.52 11.28
CA THR A 265 -2.52 4.35 12.39
C THR A 265 -3.68 5.10 13.05
N LEU A 266 -4.51 5.75 12.25
CA LEU A 266 -5.72 6.46 12.66
C LEU A 266 -6.73 5.54 13.37
N LEU A 267 -6.97 4.36 12.80
CA LEU A 267 -7.95 3.40 13.30
C LEU A 267 -7.51 2.71 14.59
N PHE A 268 -6.26 2.27 14.69
CA PHE A 268 -5.83 1.34 15.74
C PHE A 268 -4.75 1.88 16.66
N LYS A 269 -3.81 2.70 16.17
CA LYS A 269 -2.64 3.13 16.97
C LYS A 269 -3.01 4.11 18.07
N ALA A 270 -3.93 5.04 17.79
CA ALA A 270 -4.20 6.17 18.67
C ALA A 270 -4.84 5.77 20.00
N ASP A 271 -5.85 4.90 19.97
CA ASP A 271 -6.65 4.57 21.15
C ASP A 271 -6.29 3.20 21.76
N ARG A 272 -6.19 3.13 23.09
CA ARG A 272 -5.83 1.90 23.82
C ARG A 272 -6.85 0.78 23.64
N LYS A 273 -8.15 1.11 23.54
CA LYS A 273 -9.20 0.10 23.32
C LYS A 273 -9.14 -0.43 21.89
N SER A 274 -8.84 0.43 20.94
CA SER A 274 -8.63 0.08 19.53
C SER A 274 -7.41 -0.83 19.36
N ARG A 275 -6.30 -0.58 20.07
CA ARG A 275 -5.15 -1.50 20.13
C ARG A 275 -5.51 -2.87 20.68
N LYS A 276 -6.30 -2.91 21.77
CA LYS A 276 -6.78 -4.17 22.36
C LYS A 276 -7.72 -4.92 21.40
N LEU A 277 -8.58 -4.21 20.67
CA LEU A 277 -9.47 -4.76 19.64
C LEU A 277 -8.67 -5.40 18.50
N TYR A 278 -7.61 -4.72 18.04
CA TYR A 278 -6.68 -5.28 17.06
C TYR A 278 -6.05 -6.57 17.58
N GLN A 279 -5.41 -6.53 18.76
CA GLN A 279 -4.73 -7.69 19.36
C GLN A 279 -5.64 -8.92 19.52
N THR A 280 -6.90 -8.71 19.87
CA THR A 280 -7.83 -9.80 20.22
C THR A 280 -8.57 -10.37 19.02
N THR A 281 -8.99 -9.52 18.08
CA THR A 281 -9.90 -9.94 17.00
C THR A 281 -9.34 -9.76 15.61
N GLU A 282 -8.68 -8.64 15.31
CA GLU A 282 -8.26 -8.36 13.93
C GLU A 282 -6.90 -8.95 13.60
N ARG A 283 -6.00 -9.04 14.58
CA ARG A 283 -4.66 -9.64 14.42
C ARG A 283 -4.72 -11.09 13.98
N THR A 284 -5.66 -11.87 14.49
CA THR A 284 -5.87 -13.28 14.08
C THR A 284 -6.50 -13.37 12.70
N LYS A 285 -7.43 -12.47 12.36
CA LYS A 285 -8.04 -12.40 11.02
C LYS A 285 -7.06 -11.96 9.93
N ALA A 286 -6.14 -11.07 10.28
CA ALA A 286 -5.11 -10.54 9.39
C ALA A 286 -3.90 -11.47 9.23
N SER A 287 -3.87 -12.62 9.92
CA SER A 287 -2.80 -13.60 9.74
C SER A 287 -2.83 -14.17 8.31
N LEU A 288 -1.67 -14.12 7.65
CA LEU A 288 -1.53 -14.51 6.23
C LEU A 288 -1.61 -16.04 6.04
N ILE A 289 -1.43 -16.81 7.13
CA ILE A 289 -1.48 -18.26 7.14
C ILE A 289 -2.42 -18.68 8.25
N LYS A 290 -3.57 -19.28 7.87
CA LYS A 290 -4.39 -20.03 8.82
C LYS A 290 -3.64 -21.31 9.19
N PRO A 291 -3.40 -21.56 10.48
CA PRO A 291 -2.64 -22.71 10.87
C PRO A 291 -3.42 -24.00 10.57
N ASN A 292 -2.83 -24.90 9.78
CA ASN A 292 -3.10 -26.32 9.97
C ASN A 292 -2.52 -26.70 11.34
N ASN A 293 -3.23 -27.59 12.05
CA ASN A 293 -3.23 -27.89 13.49
C ASN A 293 -1.97 -27.74 14.37
N ASP A 294 -0.75 -27.51 13.84
CA ASP A 294 0.49 -27.36 14.61
C ASP A 294 1.36 -26.12 14.27
N SER A 295 0.95 -25.27 13.32
CA SER A 295 1.74 -24.06 12.97
C SER A 295 1.25 -22.81 13.72
N LYS A 296 2.16 -21.91 14.12
CA LYS A 296 1.76 -20.59 14.67
C LYS A 296 1.31 -19.69 13.51
N PRO A 297 0.24 -18.87 13.67
CA PRO A 297 -0.19 -17.95 12.63
C PRO A 297 0.95 -16.98 12.29
N TYR A 298 1.27 -16.84 11.00
CA TYR A 298 2.23 -15.84 10.54
C TYR A 298 1.55 -14.47 10.52
N ILE A 299 2.08 -13.54 11.32
CA ILE A 299 1.53 -12.21 11.55
C ILE A 299 2.49 -11.21 10.92
N ASP A 300 1.95 -10.27 10.15
CA ASP A 300 2.71 -9.21 9.50
C ASP A 300 3.35 -8.29 10.56
N PRO A 301 4.70 -8.23 10.65
CA PRO A 301 5.40 -7.37 11.61
C PRO A 301 5.12 -5.88 11.39
N VAL A 302 4.92 -5.45 10.13
CA VAL A 302 4.66 -4.04 9.79
C VAL A 302 3.27 -3.63 10.30
N LEU A 303 2.29 -4.52 10.19
CA LEU A 303 0.95 -4.29 10.70
C LEU A 303 0.91 -4.25 12.24
N ASP A 304 1.66 -5.14 12.90
CA ASP A 304 1.80 -5.12 14.37
C ASP A 304 2.47 -3.82 14.85
N GLU A 305 3.43 -3.25 14.10
CA GLU A 305 4.05 -1.96 14.41
C GLU A 305 3.08 -0.78 14.19
N LEU A 306 2.37 -0.75 13.05
CA LEU A 306 1.38 0.30 12.73
C LEU A 306 0.25 0.35 13.75
N CYS A 307 -0.19 -0.80 14.25
CA CYS A 307 -1.23 -0.91 15.27
C CYS A 307 -0.71 -0.74 16.71
N GLY A 308 0.59 -0.47 16.91
CA GLY A 308 1.17 -0.13 18.20
C GLY A 308 1.45 -1.32 19.13
N ASN A 309 1.77 -2.50 18.57
CA ASN A 309 1.90 -3.75 19.30
C ASN A 309 3.36 -4.17 19.60
N HIS A 310 4.36 -3.57 18.94
CA HIS A 310 5.77 -3.80 19.24
C HIS A 310 6.64 -2.58 18.87
N ILE A 311 7.52 -2.13 19.77
CA ILE A 311 8.54 -1.11 19.49
C ILE A 311 9.88 -1.87 19.48
N SER A 312 10.22 -2.50 18.35
CA SER A 312 11.59 -3.00 18.16
C SER A 312 12.39 -1.89 17.52
N SER A 313 13.27 -1.28 18.31
CA SER A 313 14.28 -0.34 17.86
C SER A 313 15.13 -0.97 16.75
N SER A 314 14.98 -0.55 15.49
CA SER A 314 16.12 -0.16 14.60
C SER A 314 15.77 -0.06 13.12
N PHE A 315 14.66 -0.62 12.63
CA PHE A 315 14.50 -0.75 11.17
C PHE A 315 13.75 0.38 10.45
N PHE A 316 12.75 1.03 11.07
CA PHE A 316 12.09 2.18 10.47
C PHE A 316 11.50 3.11 11.55
N LYS A 317 11.80 4.41 11.51
CA LYS A 317 10.96 5.42 12.16
C LYS A 317 9.76 5.73 11.25
N PHE A 318 8.95 4.73 10.92
CA PHE A 318 7.82 4.88 9.97
C PHE A 318 6.61 5.63 10.57
N GLY A 319 6.62 5.91 11.87
CA GLY A 319 5.50 6.55 12.54
C GLY A 319 5.84 7.98 12.94
N GLU A 320 5.21 8.95 12.29
CA GLU A 320 4.94 10.22 12.95
C GLU A 320 4.20 9.98 14.29
N PRO A 321 4.39 10.87 15.29
CA PRO A 321 3.61 10.80 16.52
C PRO A 321 2.12 10.83 16.19
N VAL A 322 1.31 10.11 16.97
CA VAL A 322 -0.14 10.11 16.82
C VAL A 322 -0.63 11.57 16.90
N ARG A 323 -1.17 12.08 15.80
CA ARG A 323 -1.77 13.42 15.72
C ARG A 323 -3.21 13.35 16.22
N GLU A 324 -3.71 14.43 16.84
CA GLU A 324 -5.12 14.54 17.26
C GLU A 324 -6.07 14.80 16.08
N TYR A 325 -5.53 15.39 15.01
CA TYR A 325 -6.25 15.77 13.80
C TYR A 325 -5.42 15.41 12.57
N TYR A 326 -6.10 14.96 11.52
CA TYR A 326 -5.52 14.80 10.18
C TYR A 326 -6.26 15.69 9.20
N ASP A 327 -5.58 16.20 8.19
CA ASP A 327 -6.22 16.99 7.13
C ASP A 327 -6.64 16.03 6.01
N SER A 328 -7.93 16.03 5.68
CA SER A 328 -8.50 15.13 4.66
C SER A 328 -7.84 15.32 3.29
N ILE A 329 -7.42 16.55 2.93
CA ILE A 329 -6.84 16.81 1.61
C ILE A 329 -5.37 16.42 1.56
N THR A 330 -4.60 16.74 2.61
CA THR A 330 -3.14 16.52 2.60
C THR A 330 -2.78 15.10 2.98
N ASP A 331 -3.45 14.55 3.99
CA ASP A 331 -3.08 13.26 4.58
C ASP A 331 -3.84 12.11 3.93
N PHE A 332 -5.05 12.35 3.41
CA PHE A 332 -5.93 11.33 2.83
C PHE A 332 -6.54 11.71 1.46
N PRO A 333 -5.77 12.15 0.45
CA PRO A 333 -6.34 12.59 -0.82
C PRO A 333 -7.18 11.53 -1.55
N ILE A 334 -6.92 10.23 -1.34
CA ILE A 334 -7.69 9.12 -1.94
C ILE A 334 -8.88 8.74 -1.04
N PHE A 335 -8.68 8.63 0.27
CA PHE A 335 -9.74 8.18 1.19
C PHE A 335 -10.59 9.30 1.81
N LYS A 336 -10.35 10.57 1.46
CA LYS A 336 -11.02 11.75 2.04
C LYS A 336 -12.53 11.62 2.07
N ASP A 337 -13.16 11.23 0.96
CA ASP A 337 -14.63 11.25 0.84
C ASP A 337 -15.27 10.11 1.63
N ARG A 338 -14.56 8.98 1.77
CA ARG A 338 -14.99 7.86 2.61
C ARG A 338 -14.83 8.19 4.09
N LEU A 339 -13.67 8.71 4.48
CA LEU A 339 -13.40 9.09 5.87
C LEU A 339 -14.31 10.23 6.32
N ARG A 340 -14.58 11.21 5.44
CA ARG A 340 -15.54 12.29 5.66
C ARG A 340 -16.95 11.74 5.87
N ARG A 341 -17.45 10.88 4.97
CA ARG A 341 -18.77 10.23 5.15
C ARG A 341 -18.89 9.48 6.48
N ILE A 342 -17.83 8.77 6.89
CA ILE A 342 -17.82 8.06 8.17
C ILE A 342 -17.82 9.06 9.33
N GLN A 343 -17.02 10.13 9.27
CA GLN A 343 -16.99 11.17 10.29
C GLN A 343 -18.33 11.89 10.42
N ASP A 344 -18.92 12.31 9.31
CA ASP A 344 -20.22 12.99 9.26
C ASP A 344 -21.31 12.07 9.83
N TYR A 345 -21.27 10.78 9.49
CA TYR A 345 -22.16 9.78 10.10
C TYR A 345 -21.92 9.67 11.62
N MET A 346 -20.67 9.62 12.06
CA MET A 346 -20.32 9.54 13.48
C MET A 346 -20.73 10.78 14.27
N GLN A 347 -20.67 11.97 13.66
CA GLN A 347 -21.13 13.24 14.23
C GLN A 347 -22.66 13.32 14.28
N GLY A 348 -23.34 12.75 13.28
CA GLY A 348 -24.80 12.69 13.22
C GLY A 348 -25.44 11.74 14.23
N ILE A 349 -24.70 10.75 14.76
CA ILE A 349 -25.19 9.86 15.82
C ILE A 349 -25.20 10.63 17.14
N GLN A 350 -26.36 11.19 17.49
CA GLN A 350 -26.60 11.67 18.85
C GLN A 350 -26.74 10.48 19.81
N PRO A 351 -26.02 10.46 20.94
CA PRO A 351 -26.13 9.39 21.92
C PRO A 351 -27.46 9.50 22.67
N ASN A 352 -28.54 8.95 22.10
CA ASN A 352 -29.89 9.00 22.67
C ASN A 352 -30.06 8.17 23.96
N ARG A 353 -28.96 7.69 24.58
CA ARG A 353 -28.99 6.86 25.79
C ARG A 353 -27.95 7.35 26.80
N PHE A 354 -28.33 7.48 28.07
CA PHE A 354 -27.40 7.81 29.16
C PHE A 354 -26.22 6.82 29.25
N VAL A 355 -26.44 5.55 28.91
CA VAL A 355 -25.38 4.53 28.84
C VAL A 355 -24.39 4.81 27.71
N SER A 356 -24.83 5.41 26.59
CA SER A 356 -23.92 5.83 25.52
C SER A 356 -23.12 7.07 25.93
N LEU A 357 -23.72 8.06 26.61
CA LEU A 357 -23.00 9.21 27.18
C LEU A 357 -21.91 8.78 28.19
N TRP A 358 -22.18 7.75 28.99
CA TRP A 358 -21.21 7.19 29.94
C TRP A 358 -19.99 6.56 29.25
N ARG A 359 -20.22 5.95 28.07
CA ARG A 359 -19.19 5.22 27.31
C ARG A 359 -18.50 6.09 26.26
N ASP A 360 -19.04 7.25 25.99
CA ASP A 360 -18.50 8.22 25.05
C ASP A 360 -17.29 8.93 25.65
N GLN A 361 -16.14 8.76 24.99
CA GLN A 361 -14.86 9.37 25.36
C GLN A 361 -14.40 10.39 24.32
N ARG A 362 -15.25 10.75 23.34
CA ARG A 362 -14.92 11.71 22.30
C ARG A 362 -14.68 13.10 22.89
N ASP A 363 -15.45 13.47 23.90
CA ASP A 363 -15.31 14.71 24.66
C ASP A 363 -14.83 14.43 26.09
N LEU A 364 -13.51 14.48 26.32
CA LEU A 364 -12.94 14.30 27.66
C LEU A 364 -13.53 15.32 28.66
N ARG A 365 -13.79 16.55 28.21
CA ARG A 365 -14.36 17.62 29.05
C ARG A 365 -15.74 17.22 29.57
N LEU A 366 -16.64 16.81 28.67
CA LEU A 366 -17.99 16.39 29.05
C LEU A 366 -17.93 15.16 29.98
N TRP A 367 -17.07 14.20 29.68
CA TRP A 367 -16.88 13.00 30.51
C TRP A 367 -16.46 13.34 31.95
N TYR A 368 -15.50 14.25 32.14
CA TYR A 368 -15.08 14.70 33.47
C TYR A 368 -16.17 15.48 34.21
N THR A 369 -16.95 16.33 33.50
CA THR A 369 -18.05 17.07 34.15
C THR A 369 -19.12 16.13 34.71
N ILE A 370 -19.46 15.06 33.98
CA ILE A 370 -20.40 14.03 34.44
C ILE A 370 -19.85 13.35 35.71
N TRP A 371 -18.58 12.92 35.71
CA TRP A 371 -17.98 12.28 36.88
C TRP A 371 -17.88 13.20 38.09
N MET A 372 -17.54 14.47 37.89
CA MET A 372 -17.51 15.45 38.97
C MET A 372 -18.89 15.60 39.62
N VAL A 373 -19.94 15.77 38.81
CA VAL A 373 -21.32 15.88 39.32
C VAL A 373 -21.74 14.63 40.10
N ILE A 374 -21.38 13.43 39.62
CA ILE A 374 -21.68 12.17 40.32
C ILE A 374 -20.95 12.10 41.67
N ILE A 375 -19.65 12.42 41.69
CA ILE A 375 -18.83 12.38 42.91
C ILE A 375 -19.38 13.37 43.95
N PHE A 376 -19.62 14.62 43.55
CA PHE A 376 -20.20 15.61 44.45
C PHE A 376 -21.60 15.22 44.92
N GLY A 377 -22.43 14.68 44.03
CA GLY A 377 -23.76 14.17 44.40
C GLY A 377 -23.71 13.07 45.46
N VAL A 378 -22.83 12.07 45.28
CA VAL A 378 -22.65 10.97 46.24
C VAL A 378 -22.11 11.49 47.58
N ILE A 379 -21.12 12.40 47.56
CA ILE A 379 -20.57 13.00 48.77
C ILE A 379 -21.66 13.77 49.53
N SER A 380 -22.46 14.58 48.84
CA SER A 380 -23.57 15.32 49.46
C SER A 380 -24.61 14.41 50.11
N ILE A 381 -24.96 13.28 49.48
CA ILE A 381 -25.88 12.30 50.04
C ILE A 381 -25.30 11.66 51.32
N VAL A 382 -24.03 11.24 51.29
CA VAL A 382 -23.36 10.63 52.44
C VAL A 382 -23.26 11.61 53.61
N LEU A 383 -22.86 12.86 53.34
CA LEU A 383 -22.81 13.92 54.36
C LEU A 383 -24.20 14.20 54.94
N GLY A 384 -25.24 14.19 54.11
CA GLY A 384 -26.64 14.32 54.55
C GLY A 384 -27.06 13.20 55.50
N LEU A 385 -26.69 11.94 55.20
CA LEU A 385 -26.98 10.79 56.07
C LEU A 385 -26.24 10.88 57.42
N ILE A 386 -24.98 11.30 57.41
CA ILE A 386 -24.21 11.49 58.65
C ILE A 386 -24.85 12.59 59.50
N ALA A 387 -25.19 13.72 58.90
CA ALA A 387 -25.85 14.82 59.61
C ALA A 387 -27.19 14.35 60.21
N MET A 388 -27.99 13.60 59.44
CA MET A 388 -29.24 13.02 59.92
C MET A 388 -29.01 12.11 61.14
N PHE A 389 -28.00 11.24 61.10
CA PHE A 389 -27.67 10.34 62.20
C PHE A 389 -27.22 11.09 63.47
N LEU A 390 -26.36 12.10 63.30
CA LEU A 390 -25.92 12.95 64.41
C LEU A 390 -27.09 13.71 65.04
N THR A 391 -28.01 14.24 64.23
CA THR A 391 -29.21 14.91 64.77
C THR A 391 -30.12 13.94 65.53
N ALA A 392 -30.27 12.69 65.07
CA ALA A 392 -31.05 11.68 65.78
C ALA A 392 -30.43 11.35 67.16
N ILE A 393 -29.10 11.21 67.22
CA ILE A 393 -28.38 11.00 68.48
C ILE A 393 -28.56 12.19 69.43
N GLN A 394 -28.44 13.42 68.93
CA GLN A 394 -28.64 14.62 69.75
C GLN A 394 -30.05 14.69 70.35
N VAL A 395 -31.07 14.31 69.58
CA VAL A 395 -32.46 14.25 70.06
C VAL A 395 -32.62 13.20 71.15
N ASP A 396 -32.00 12.02 71.01
CA ASP A 396 -32.04 10.98 72.06
C ASP A 396 -31.36 11.44 73.35
N TYR A 397 -30.18 12.06 73.25
CA TYR A 397 -29.49 12.64 74.41
C TYR A 397 -30.29 13.76 75.07
N ALA A 398 -30.89 14.66 74.30
CA ALA A 398 -31.72 15.74 74.82
C ALA A 398 -32.97 15.20 75.55
N LYS A 399 -33.60 14.15 75.00
CA LYS A 399 -34.72 13.46 75.65
C LYS A 399 -34.30 12.87 77.00
N LYS A 400 -33.18 12.15 77.05
CA LYS A 400 -32.63 11.60 78.31
C LYS A 400 -32.30 12.69 79.33
N ALA A 401 -31.75 13.82 78.90
CA ALA A 401 -31.45 14.96 79.77
C ALA A 401 -32.73 15.58 80.37
N TYR A 402 -33.78 15.74 79.56
CA TYR A 402 -35.07 16.24 80.02
C TYR A 402 -35.72 15.30 81.06
N GLU A 403 -35.71 13.99 80.81
CA GLU A 403 -36.21 13.00 81.77
C GLU A 403 -35.48 13.04 83.12
N LEU A 404 -34.16 13.31 83.12
CA LEU A 404 -33.38 13.49 84.35
C LEU A 404 -33.76 14.77 85.10
N GLN A 405 -33.99 15.90 84.40
CA GLN A 405 -34.43 17.13 85.02
C GLN A 405 -35.81 16.99 85.66
N VAL A 406 -36.76 16.32 84.97
CA VAL A 406 -38.10 16.05 85.51
C VAL A 406 -38.02 15.19 86.78
N LYS A 407 -37.13 14.20 86.84
CA LYS A 407 -36.91 13.37 88.05
C LYS A 407 -36.28 14.11 89.22
N GLN A 408 -35.55 15.20 88.98
CA GLN A 408 -34.89 15.98 90.03
C GLN A 408 -35.74 17.16 90.53
N GLY A 409 -36.69 17.64 89.71
CA GLY A 409 -37.55 18.79 90.02
C GLY A 409 -38.96 18.44 90.50
N GLY A 410 -39.36 17.17 90.50
CA GLY A 410 -40.61 16.67 91.09
C GLY A 410 -40.31 15.73 92.24
#